data_AF-A0A923QY47-F1
#
_entry.id   AF-A0A923QY47-F1
#
_cell.length_a   1.000
_cell.length_b   1.000
_cell.length_c   1.000
_cell.angle_alpha   90.00
_cell.angle_beta   90.00
_cell.angle_gamma   90.00
#
_symmetry.space_group_name_H-M   'P 1'
#
loop_
_entity.id
_entity.type
_entity.pdbx_description
1 polymer ?
#
loop_
_entity_poly.entity_id
_entity_poly.type
_entity_poly.pdbx_seq_one_letter_code
_entity_poly.pdbx_strand_id
1 'polypeptide(L)' 'MTTILKSGLPIEDLRKQLEKASQKKNQGINTSKYSGVIKSQIDPLEYQKKMRDEWQ' A
#
# COMPACT_ATOMS: atom_id res chain seq x y z
N MET A 1 7.98 -53.45 8.97
CA MET A 1 8.67 -52.18 9.29
C MET A 1 7.91 -51.08 8.57
N THR A 2 7.14 -50.26 9.28
CA THR A 2 6.25 -49.25 8.67
C THR A 2 6.84 -47.87 8.88
N THR A 3 7.33 -47.26 7.81
CA THR A 3 7.89 -45.91 7.84
C THR A 3 6.72 -44.92 7.87
N ILE A 4 6.39 -44.42 9.05
CA ILE A 4 5.36 -43.39 9.21
C ILE A 4 5.96 -42.07 8.71
N LEU A 5 5.61 -41.70 7.47
CA LEU A 5 5.89 -40.38 6.90
C LEU A 5 4.88 -39.38 7.48
N LYS A 6 4.98 -39.02 8.76
CA LYS A 6 4.26 -37.86 9.29
C LYS A 6 4.96 -36.59 8.79
N SER A 7 4.71 -36.24 7.53
CA SER A 7 5.17 -34.98 6.92
C SER A 7 4.25 -33.82 7.32
N GLY A 8 4.06 -33.61 8.62
CA GLY A 8 3.32 -32.48 9.18
C GLY A 8 4.24 -31.67 10.07
N LEU A 9 4.24 -30.34 9.91
CA LEU A 9 4.90 -29.47 10.88
C LEU A 9 4.22 -29.60 12.24
N PRO A 10 4.98 -29.52 13.35
CA PRO A 10 4.42 -29.46 14.69
C PRO A 10 3.42 -28.31 14.82
N ILE A 11 2.33 -28.52 15.56
CA ILE A 11 1.29 -27.51 15.80
C ILE A 11 1.89 -26.24 16.41
N GLU A 12 2.94 -26.36 17.22
CA GLU A 12 3.65 -25.22 17.81
C GLU A 12 4.33 -24.33 16.77
N ASP A 13 4.90 -24.93 15.71
CA ASP A 13 5.57 -24.18 14.65
C ASP A 13 4.55 -23.46 13.77
N LEU A 14 3.39 -24.07 13.52
CA LEU A 14 2.27 -23.43 12.84
C LEU A 14 1.73 -22.24 13.65
N ARG A 15 1.61 -22.37 14.98
CA ARG A 15 1.20 -21.25 15.86
C ARG A 15 2.20 -20.10 15.80
N LYS A 16 3.51 -20.38 15.87
CA LYS A 16 4.55 -19.35 15.75
C LYS A 16 4.50 -18.63 14.40
N GLN A 17 4.23 -19.35 13.30
CA GLN A 17 4.08 -18.74 11.98
C GLN A 17 2.84 -17.87 11.87
N LEU A 18 1.72 -18.31 12.46
CA LEU A 18 0.46 -17.56 12.50
C LEU A 18 0.62 -16.24 13.28
N GLU A 19 1.26 -16.30 14.45
CA GLU A 19 1.56 -15.12 15.27
C GLU A 19 2.46 -14.13 14.53
N LYS A 20 3.52 -14.61 13.86
CA LYS A 20 4.39 -13.77 13.02
C LYS A 20 3.65 -13.12 11.85
N ALA A 21 2.70 -13.84 11.25
CA ALA A 21 1.89 -13.30 10.16
C ALA A 21 0.87 -12.27 10.66
N SER A 22 0.26 -12.50 11.84
CA SER A 22 -0.65 -11.55 12.49
C SER A 22 0.04 -10.26 12.95
N GLN A 23 1.29 -10.37 13.42
CA GLN A 23 2.10 -9.22 13.84
C GLN A 23 2.59 -8.34 12.69
N LYS A 24 2.53 -8.81 11.43
CA LYS A 24 2.72 -7.93 10.28
C LYS A 24 1.52 -6.98 10.22
N LYS A 25 1.64 -5.86 10.94
CA LYS A 25 0.75 -4.69 10.78
C LYS A 25 0.53 -4.50 9.29
N ASN A 26 -0.73 -4.54 8.86
CA ASN A 26 -1.12 -4.14 7.53
C ASN A 26 -0.52 -2.75 7.28
N GLN A 27 0.59 -2.70 6.54
CA GLN A 27 1.09 -1.47 5.95
C GLN A 27 0.12 -1.16 4.81
N GLY A 28 -1.10 -0.77 5.18
CA GLY A 28 -2.03 -0.19 4.24
C GLY A 28 -1.36 1.01 3.58
N ILE A 29 -1.68 1.26 2.31
CA ILE A 29 -1.22 2.47 1.64
C ILE A 29 -1.71 3.67 2.43
N ASN A 30 -0.77 4.54 2.83
CA ASN A 30 -1.12 5.82 3.44
C ASN A 30 -1.66 6.76 2.34
N THR A 31 -2.95 6.65 2.06
CA THR A 31 -3.67 7.48 1.07
C THR A 31 -3.66 8.96 1.43
N SER A 32 -3.51 9.28 2.73
CA SER A 32 -3.38 10.66 3.20
C SER A 32 -2.10 11.35 2.68
N LYS A 33 -1.08 10.59 2.28
CA LYS A 33 0.13 11.13 1.62
C LYS A 33 -0.19 11.78 0.27
N TYR A 34 -1.27 11.36 -0.38
CA TYR A 34 -1.67 11.80 -1.71
C TYR A 34 -2.85 12.79 -1.68
N SER A 35 -3.48 12.98 -0.52
CA SER A 35 -4.58 13.94 -0.32
C SER A 35 -4.10 15.37 -0.03
N GLY A 36 -3.07 15.83 -0.75
CA GLY A 36 -2.55 17.19 -0.61
C GLY A 36 -3.33 18.18 -1.47
N VAL A 37 -3.62 19.37 -0.93
CA VAL A 37 -4.13 20.50 -1.72
C VAL A 37 -2.93 21.22 -2.32
N ILE A 38 -2.79 21.18 -3.65
CA ILE A 38 -1.78 21.98 -4.37
C ILE A 38 -2.25 23.43 -4.33
N LYS A 39 -1.62 24.26 -3.49
CA LYS A 39 -1.84 25.70 -3.49
C LYS A 39 -1.03 26.32 -4.63
N SER A 40 -1.67 26.55 -5.76
CA SER A 40 -1.11 27.36 -6.84
C SER A 40 -1.08 28.84 -6.42
N GLN A 41 0.02 29.53 -6.68
CA GLN A 41 0.09 30.99 -6.55
C GLN A 41 -0.55 31.73 -7.74
N ILE A 42 -0.80 30.99 -8.83
CA ILE A 42 -1.38 31.52 -10.06
C ILE A 42 -2.89 31.33 -10.00
N ASP A 43 -3.65 32.37 -10.33
CA ASP A 43 -5.10 32.30 -10.49
C ASP A 43 -5.45 31.20 -11.51
N PRO A 44 -6.26 30.19 -11.13
CA PRO A 44 -6.69 29.13 -12.03
C PRO A 44 -7.23 29.64 -13.37
N LEU A 45 -7.88 30.80 -13.37
CA LEU A 45 -8.46 31.39 -14.59
C LEU A 45 -7.38 31.91 -15.54
N GLU A 46 -6.31 32.51 -15.01
CA GLU A 46 -5.17 32.98 -15.80
C GLU A 46 -4.39 31.82 -16.42
N TYR A 47 -4.17 30.75 -15.64
CA TYR A 47 -3.51 29.54 -16.13
C TYR A 47 -4.29 28.89 -17.29
N GLN A 48 -5.61 28.78 -17.16
CA GLN A 48 -6.47 28.23 -18.20
C GLN A 48 -6.44 29.04 -19.50
N LYS A 49 -6.39 30.37 -19.40
CA LYS A 49 -6.26 31.24 -20.57
C LYS A 49 -4.92 31.03 -21.28
N LYS A 50 -3.81 31.03 -20.54
CA LYS A 50 -2.47 30.74 -21.10
C LYS A 50 -2.41 29.43 -21.88
N MET A 51 -2.90 28.34 -21.30
CA MET A 51 -2.87 27.04 -21.98
C MET A 51 -3.69 27.01 -23.28
N ARG A 52 -4.75 27.82 -23.37
CA ARG A 52 -5.58 27.92 -24.58
C ARG A 52 -4.89 28.76 -25.66
N ASP A 53 -4.23 29.84 -25.27
CA ASP A 53 -3.55 30.75 -26.19
C ASP A 53 -2.26 30.14 -26.75
N GLU A 54 -1.64 29.20 -26.04
CA GLU A 54 -0.46 28.43 -26.49
C GLU A 54 -0.75 27.47 -27.67
N TRP A 55 -2.02 27.23 -28.01
CA TRP A 55 -2.43 26.37 -29.13
C TRP A 55 -2.74 27.16 -30.43
N GLN A 56 -2.62 28.49 -30.41
CA GLN A 56 -2.66 29.36 -31.60
C GLN A 56 -1.28 29.42 -32.28
#